data_AF-A0A7X1GLX3-F1
#
_entry.id   AF-A0A7X1GLX3-F1
#
_cell.length_a   1.000
_cell.length_b   1.000
_cell.length_c   1.000
_cell.angle_alpha   90.00
_cell.angle_beta   90.00
_cell.angle_gamma   90.00
#
_symmetry.space_group_name_H-M   'P 1'
#
loop_
_entity.id
_entity.type
_entity.pdbx_description
1 polymer ?
#
loop_
_entity_poly.entity_id
_entity_poly.type
_entity_poly.pdbx_seq_one_letter_code
_entity_poly.pdbx_strand_id
1 'polypeptide(L)'
;MKKKVFINIIGWLVMLLFSTLSLAENSSLKLAEGDCIKCHPSNIREVNERGALHKTEVTCIDCHEEHPPQGKNIIPKCSACHSPDTCSHYALKDCKKCHHPHYPKEMDLSKIDNVKSACVSCHPTEGQENLAYPSAHSELDCKKCHSKHGESTACLECHDPHSPEMNYKDCFLCHKPHRPAAIKYDAVVLPALCASCHDETVNAVDERGGAHKSVKCIDCHRQHPPAEKNVIPKCSLCHAPSDKSHYKVKNCASCHYPHYPMEMDLSKADSVKSACVSCHPAQDKEMKAHPSEHAGLDCNECHVKHGESSSCMECHESHTEGMTLNDCLRCHKAHMPLEVIYGENIDPSFCLICHELVREKMSRVSHTKHHELECVYCHKNKHRSLFKCKTCHGEPHKYDIHAKFPNCYTCHIDPHGLIK
;
A
#
# COMPACT_ATOMS: atom_id res chain seq x y z
N MET A 1 -83.53 -75.02 -74.52
CA MET A 1 -83.45 -75.32 -73.08
C MET A 1 -83.26 -74.00 -72.31
N LYS A 2 -84.16 -73.72 -71.35
CA LYS A 2 -84.14 -72.70 -70.24
C LYS A 2 -83.76 -71.24 -70.61
N LYS A 3 -84.75 -70.35 -70.82
CA LYS A 3 -85.43 -69.43 -69.86
C LYS A 3 -84.55 -68.26 -69.38
N LYS A 4 -84.82 -67.04 -69.89
CA LYS A 4 -85.42 -65.82 -69.24
C LYS A 4 -84.43 -65.08 -68.31
N VAL A 5 -84.23 -63.76 -68.39
CA VAL A 5 -85.11 -62.61 -68.01
C VAL A 5 -84.48 -61.32 -68.62
N PHE A 6 -85.10 -60.56 -69.55
CA PHE A 6 -86.06 -59.43 -69.42
C PHE A 6 -85.56 -58.15 -68.67
N ILE A 7 -85.58 -57.00 -69.39
CA ILE A 7 -85.97 -55.61 -68.96
C ILE A 7 -84.80 -54.67 -68.53
N ASN A 8 -84.63 -53.38 -68.88
CA ASN A 8 -85.37 -52.23 -69.46
C ASN A 8 -84.30 -51.29 -70.10
N ILE A 9 -84.42 -50.68 -71.29
CA ILE A 9 -85.26 -49.55 -71.73
C ILE A 9 -84.83 -48.16 -71.17
N ILE A 10 -84.40 -47.32 -72.12
CA ILE A 10 -84.49 -45.84 -72.23
C ILE A 10 -83.57 -44.95 -71.40
N GLY A 11 -82.81 -44.12 -72.13
CA GLY A 11 -82.40 -42.80 -71.69
C GLY A 11 -81.03 -42.42 -72.24
N TRP A 12 -80.93 -41.20 -72.77
CA TRP A 12 -79.70 -40.48 -73.20
C TRP A 12 -79.46 -40.37 -74.71
N LEU A 13 -80.47 -39.81 -75.37
CA LEU A 13 -80.28 -38.68 -76.28
C LEU A 13 -79.71 -37.49 -75.48
N VAL A 14 -78.92 -36.62 -76.11
CA VAL A 14 -78.40 -35.31 -75.64
C VAL A 14 -76.99 -35.33 -75.02
N MET A 15 -76.15 -34.38 -75.47
CA MET A 15 -74.78 -34.03 -75.05
C MET A 15 -73.59 -34.68 -75.79
N LEU A 16 -73.53 -34.46 -77.12
CA LEU A 16 -72.27 -34.45 -77.89
C LEU A 16 -71.78 -33.01 -78.16
N LEU A 17 -72.09 -32.08 -77.25
CA LEU A 17 -71.62 -30.69 -77.23
C LEU A 17 -71.36 -30.35 -75.76
N PHE A 18 -70.20 -29.75 -75.47
CA PHE A 18 -69.62 -29.37 -74.17
C PHE A 18 -68.81 -30.45 -73.45
N SER A 19 -67.49 -30.45 -73.68
CA SER A 19 -66.48 -30.56 -72.61
C SER A 19 -65.04 -30.64 -73.16
N THR A 20 -64.56 -29.58 -73.82
CA THR A 20 -63.13 -29.24 -73.71
C THR A 20 -62.99 -28.22 -72.60
N LEU A 21 -63.15 -28.67 -71.35
CA LEU A 21 -62.63 -27.92 -70.21
C LEU A 21 -61.12 -28.16 -70.21
N SER A 22 -60.37 -27.14 -70.64
CA SER A 22 -58.95 -27.05 -70.34
C SER A 22 -58.78 -27.09 -68.83
N LEU A 23 -58.17 -28.17 -68.33
CA LEU A 23 -57.51 -28.16 -67.03
C LEU A 23 -56.31 -27.22 -67.16
N ALA A 24 -56.50 -25.94 -66.88
CA ALA A 24 -55.39 -25.08 -66.54
C ALA A 24 -54.87 -25.57 -65.18
N GLU A 25 -53.87 -26.45 -65.21
CA GLU A 25 -53.00 -26.69 -64.07
C GLU A 25 -52.48 -25.33 -63.63
N ASN A 26 -52.94 -24.88 -62.46
CA ASN A 26 -52.41 -23.70 -61.79
C ASN A 26 -51.00 -24.04 -61.31
N SER A 27 -50.04 -24.06 -62.24
CA SER A 27 -48.62 -24.19 -61.94
C SER A 27 -48.19 -22.92 -61.23
N SER A 28 -48.27 -22.92 -59.90
CA SER A 28 -47.59 -21.91 -59.10
C SER A 28 -46.09 -22.09 -59.32
N LEU A 29 -45.51 -21.27 -60.21
CA LEU A 29 -44.07 -21.15 -60.39
C LEU A 29 -43.43 -20.96 -59.01
N LYS A 30 -42.64 -21.94 -58.55
CA LYS A 30 -41.78 -21.77 -57.39
C LYS A 30 -40.70 -20.75 -57.76
N LEU A 31 -40.64 -19.64 -57.02
CA LEU A 31 -39.58 -18.63 -57.15
C LEU A 31 -38.23 -19.29 -56.89
N ALA A 32 -37.26 -19.06 -57.77
CA ALA A 32 -35.87 -19.43 -57.54
C ALA A 32 -35.12 -18.27 -56.87
N GLU A 33 -34.01 -18.55 -56.20
CA GLU A 33 -33.22 -17.54 -55.47
C GLU A 33 -32.82 -16.33 -56.34
N GLY A 34 -32.49 -16.58 -57.61
CA GLY A 34 -32.15 -15.52 -58.57
C GLY A 34 -33.32 -14.62 -58.99
N ASP A 35 -34.57 -14.99 -58.66
CA ASP A 35 -35.75 -14.19 -58.99
C ASP A 35 -35.99 -13.05 -58.00
N CYS A 36 -35.49 -13.17 -56.77
CA CYS A 36 -35.70 -12.20 -55.69
C CYS A 36 -35.19 -10.79 -56.08
N ILE A 37 -34.08 -10.70 -56.83
CA ILE A 37 -33.47 -9.42 -57.24
C ILE A 37 -34.34 -8.61 -58.20
N LYS A 38 -35.23 -9.28 -58.94
CA LYS A 38 -36.12 -8.64 -59.92
C LYS A 38 -37.13 -7.72 -59.23
N CYS A 39 -37.47 -7.98 -57.97
CA CYS A 39 -38.45 -7.21 -57.20
C CYS A 39 -37.87 -6.56 -55.93
N HIS A 40 -36.82 -7.15 -55.32
CA HIS A 40 -36.19 -6.64 -54.10
C HIS A 40 -34.72 -6.24 -54.29
N PRO A 41 -34.38 -5.40 -55.30
CA PRO A 41 -32.98 -5.07 -55.59
C PRO A 41 -32.29 -4.34 -54.42
N SER A 42 -33.03 -3.52 -53.65
CA SER A 42 -32.48 -2.86 -52.46
C SER A 42 -32.14 -3.87 -51.36
N ASN A 43 -33.08 -4.74 -50.97
CA ASN A 43 -32.85 -5.72 -49.89
C ASN A 43 -31.69 -6.66 -50.22
N ILE A 44 -31.60 -7.11 -51.48
CA ILE A 44 -30.49 -7.97 -51.90
C ILE A 44 -29.16 -7.22 -51.86
N ARG A 45 -29.12 -5.96 -52.28
CA ARG A 45 -27.93 -5.12 -52.11
C ARG A 45 -27.56 -4.99 -50.63
N GLU A 46 -28.52 -4.76 -49.76
CA GLU A 46 -28.31 -4.64 -48.31
C GLU A 46 -27.71 -5.93 -47.72
N VAL A 47 -28.27 -7.10 -48.02
CA VAL A 47 -27.73 -8.39 -47.56
C VAL A 47 -26.32 -8.60 -48.13
N ASN A 48 -26.11 -8.30 -49.41
CA ASN A 48 -24.82 -8.49 -50.06
C ASN A 48 -23.71 -7.58 -49.52
N GLU A 49 -24.05 -6.36 -49.11
CA GLU A 49 -23.08 -5.39 -48.58
C GLU A 49 -22.91 -5.54 -47.06
N ARG A 50 -23.98 -5.86 -46.33
CA ARG A 50 -24.06 -5.67 -44.87
C ARG A 50 -24.68 -6.85 -44.11
N GLY A 51 -25.08 -7.93 -44.79
CA GLY A 51 -25.77 -9.08 -44.21
C GLY A 51 -24.93 -9.97 -43.30
N ALA A 52 -23.61 -9.76 -43.24
CA ALA A 52 -22.69 -10.63 -42.51
C ALA A 52 -22.89 -12.11 -42.91
N LEU A 53 -23.07 -13.03 -41.95
CA LEU A 53 -23.30 -14.45 -42.25
C LEU A 53 -24.63 -14.69 -42.99
N HIS A 54 -25.60 -13.77 -42.93
CA HIS A 54 -26.85 -13.94 -43.69
C HIS A 54 -26.64 -13.88 -45.21
N LYS A 55 -25.49 -13.37 -45.67
CA LYS A 55 -25.12 -13.36 -47.08
C LYS A 55 -24.62 -14.72 -47.58
N THR A 56 -24.03 -15.53 -46.69
CA THR A 56 -23.27 -16.74 -47.09
C THR A 56 -23.86 -18.03 -46.54
N GLU A 57 -24.47 -18.00 -45.36
CA GLU A 57 -24.92 -19.19 -44.63
C GLU A 57 -26.42 -19.47 -44.78
N VAL A 58 -27.19 -18.54 -45.34
CA VAL A 58 -28.62 -18.68 -45.60
C VAL A 58 -28.96 -18.05 -46.94
N THR A 59 -30.02 -18.54 -47.56
CA THR A 59 -30.61 -18.00 -48.79
C THR A 59 -31.84 -17.15 -48.47
N CYS A 60 -32.33 -16.37 -49.45
CA CYS A 60 -33.54 -15.59 -49.27
C CYS A 60 -34.72 -16.48 -48.89
N ILE A 61 -34.83 -17.66 -49.50
CA ILE A 61 -35.92 -18.62 -49.24
C ILE A 61 -35.82 -19.35 -47.91
N ASP A 62 -34.62 -19.44 -47.30
CA ASP A 62 -34.46 -20.01 -45.95
C ASP A 62 -35.06 -19.11 -44.86
N CYS A 63 -35.17 -17.80 -45.15
CA CYS A 63 -35.82 -16.82 -44.29
C CYS A 63 -37.24 -16.47 -44.78
N HIS A 64 -37.51 -16.59 -46.08
CA HIS A 64 -38.80 -16.29 -46.70
C HIS A 64 -39.49 -17.54 -47.24
N GLU A 65 -39.96 -18.38 -46.31
CA GLU A 65 -40.66 -19.64 -46.63
C GLU A 65 -41.95 -19.43 -47.45
N GLU A 66 -42.61 -18.28 -47.25
CA GLU A 66 -43.84 -17.89 -47.93
C GLU A 66 -43.69 -16.52 -48.61
N HIS A 67 -44.27 -16.37 -49.80
CA HIS A 67 -44.32 -15.11 -50.54
C HIS A 67 -45.77 -14.67 -50.81
N PRO A 68 -46.15 -13.39 -50.66
CA PRO A 68 -47.49 -12.92 -50.99
C PRO A 68 -47.82 -13.08 -52.49
N PRO A 69 -49.07 -13.41 -52.87
CA PRO A 69 -50.26 -13.57 -52.02
C PRO A 69 -50.41 -14.98 -51.41
N GLN A 70 -49.50 -15.93 -51.70
CA GLN A 70 -49.64 -17.34 -51.32
C GLN A 70 -49.50 -17.60 -49.81
N GLY A 71 -48.91 -16.67 -49.06
CA GLY A 71 -48.77 -16.79 -47.61
C GLY A 71 -48.71 -15.45 -46.87
N LYS A 72 -48.93 -15.51 -45.56
CA LYS A 72 -49.01 -14.33 -44.66
C LYS A 72 -47.91 -14.33 -43.61
N ASN A 73 -47.26 -15.46 -43.36
CA ASN A 73 -46.22 -15.61 -42.35
C ASN A 73 -44.88 -15.78 -43.05
N ILE A 74 -44.22 -14.65 -43.30
CA ILE A 74 -43.15 -14.54 -44.30
C ILE A 74 -41.75 -14.75 -43.69
N ILE A 75 -41.59 -14.81 -42.35
CA ILE A 75 -40.27 -14.85 -41.70
C ILE A 75 -40.30 -15.76 -40.45
N PRO A 76 -39.41 -16.76 -40.32
CA PRO A 76 -39.31 -17.61 -39.14
C PRO A 76 -38.81 -16.81 -37.93
N LYS A 77 -38.98 -17.37 -36.72
CA LYS A 77 -38.39 -16.76 -35.52
C LYS A 77 -36.88 -16.84 -35.60
N CYS A 78 -36.18 -15.79 -35.17
CA CYS A 78 -34.70 -15.77 -35.13
C CYS A 78 -34.13 -16.98 -34.36
N SER A 79 -34.83 -17.45 -33.32
CA SER A 79 -34.45 -18.61 -32.51
C SER A 79 -34.47 -19.95 -33.25
N ALA A 80 -35.00 -20.01 -34.47
CA ALA A 80 -34.92 -21.21 -35.31
C ALA A 80 -33.48 -21.50 -35.75
N CYS A 81 -32.66 -20.46 -35.90
CA CYS A 81 -31.25 -20.56 -36.30
C CYS A 81 -30.29 -20.09 -35.19
N HIS A 82 -30.73 -19.20 -34.30
CA HIS A 82 -29.92 -18.67 -33.19
C HIS A 82 -30.33 -19.29 -31.85
N SER A 83 -29.54 -20.24 -31.34
CA SER A 83 -29.87 -20.93 -30.09
C SER A 83 -29.32 -20.20 -28.85
N PRO A 84 -30.14 -19.97 -27.80
CA PRO A 84 -29.69 -19.48 -26.49
C PRO A 84 -28.57 -20.32 -25.86
N ASP A 85 -28.48 -21.61 -26.19
CA ASP A 85 -27.45 -22.51 -25.67
C ASP A 85 -26.06 -22.16 -26.23
N THR A 86 -26.00 -21.53 -27.41
CA THR A 86 -24.75 -21.10 -28.05
C THR A 86 -24.33 -19.69 -27.61
N CYS A 87 -25.29 -18.83 -27.28
CA CYS A 87 -25.05 -17.51 -26.74
C CYS A 87 -26.29 -17.02 -25.97
N SER A 88 -26.10 -16.66 -24.71
CA SER A 88 -27.14 -16.14 -23.82
C SER A 88 -27.89 -14.93 -24.38
N HIS A 89 -27.24 -14.13 -25.23
CA HIS A 89 -27.85 -13.01 -25.93
C HIS A 89 -29.07 -13.41 -26.77
N TYR A 90 -29.06 -14.60 -27.37
CA TYR A 90 -30.17 -15.07 -28.20
C TYR A 90 -31.43 -15.43 -27.40
N ALA A 91 -31.36 -15.46 -26.06
CA ALA A 91 -32.53 -15.59 -25.19
C ALA A 91 -33.36 -14.30 -25.07
N LEU A 92 -32.81 -13.15 -25.53
CA LEU A 92 -33.49 -11.87 -25.46
C LEU A 92 -34.70 -11.81 -26.40
N LYS A 93 -35.67 -10.97 -26.03
CA LYS A 93 -36.89 -10.75 -26.82
C LYS A 93 -36.73 -9.52 -27.72
N ASP A 94 -37.60 -9.42 -28.72
CA ASP A 94 -37.68 -8.27 -29.64
C ASP A 94 -36.37 -7.95 -30.39
N CYS A 95 -35.68 -8.97 -30.93
CA CYS A 95 -34.39 -8.82 -31.61
C CYS A 95 -34.39 -7.69 -32.67
N LYS A 96 -35.53 -7.48 -33.35
CA LYS A 96 -35.72 -6.44 -34.38
C LYS A 96 -35.66 -5.00 -33.87
N LYS A 97 -35.73 -4.77 -32.56
CA LYS A 97 -35.50 -3.44 -31.96
C LYS A 97 -34.03 -3.00 -32.11
N CYS A 98 -33.12 -3.96 -32.17
CA CYS A 98 -31.68 -3.70 -32.27
C CYS A 98 -31.12 -4.14 -33.62
N HIS A 99 -31.54 -5.31 -34.13
CA HIS A 99 -31.00 -5.95 -35.32
C HIS A 99 -31.93 -5.83 -36.51
N HIS A 100 -31.40 -5.41 -37.66
CA HIS A 100 -32.13 -5.51 -38.91
C HIS A 100 -31.92 -6.90 -39.55
N PRO A 101 -32.98 -7.60 -40.00
CA PRO A 101 -32.84 -8.95 -40.56
C PRO A 101 -31.89 -9.07 -41.77
N HIS A 102 -31.81 -8.04 -42.62
CA HIS A 102 -30.90 -8.00 -43.78
C HIS A 102 -29.49 -7.49 -43.47
N TYR A 103 -29.29 -6.82 -42.33
CA TYR A 103 -27.98 -6.28 -41.93
C TYR A 103 -27.82 -6.34 -40.40
N PRO A 104 -27.77 -7.54 -39.82
CA PRO A 104 -27.95 -7.72 -38.37
C PRO A 104 -26.83 -7.10 -37.52
N LYS A 105 -25.67 -6.79 -38.10
CA LYS A 105 -24.55 -6.17 -37.37
C LYS A 105 -24.65 -4.65 -37.26
N GLU A 106 -25.44 -4.00 -38.09
CA GLU A 106 -25.63 -2.55 -38.01
C GLU A 106 -26.83 -2.25 -37.12
N MET A 107 -26.55 -1.53 -36.04
CA MET A 107 -27.53 -1.17 -35.03
C MET A 107 -27.28 0.24 -34.52
N ASP A 108 -28.37 0.94 -34.25
CA ASP A 108 -28.35 2.31 -33.76
C ASP A 108 -28.81 2.32 -32.30
N LEU A 109 -27.83 2.28 -31.39
CA LEU A 109 -28.09 2.22 -29.94
C LEU A 109 -28.78 3.48 -29.41
N SER A 110 -28.71 4.61 -30.14
CA SER A 110 -29.36 5.86 -29.73
C SER A 110 -30.88 5.75 -29.65
N LYS A 111 -31.48 4.82 -30.41
CA LYS A 111 -32.93 4.59 -30.52
C LYS A 111 -33.47 3.60 -29.49
N ILE A 112 -32.64 3.03 -28.64
CA ILE A 112 -33.03 1.98 -27.69
C ILE A 112 -32.93 2.54 -26.29
N ASP A 113 -34.02 2.60 -25.54
CA ASP A 113 -34.05 3.27 -24.22
C ASP A 113 -33.02 2.70 -23.22
N ASN A 114 -32.99 1.37 -23.05
CA ASN A 114 -32.08 0.67 -22.15
C ASN A 114 -31.46 -0.53 -22.86
N VAL A 115 -30.12 -0.63 -22.86
CA VAL A 115 -29.38 -1.74 -23.48
C VAL A 115 -28.64 -2.60 -22.47
N LYS A 116 -28.67 -2.24 -21.17
CA LYS A 116 -27.89 -2.91 -20.11
C LYS A 116 -28.07 -4.42 -20.11
N SER A 117 -29.32 -4.92 -20.17
CA SER A 117 -29.61 -6.36 -20.20
C SER A 117 -29.04 -7.07 -21.42
N ALA A 118 -29.00 -6.38 -22.57
CA ALA A 118 -28.41 -6.91 -23.80
C ALA A 118 -26.89 -6.96 -23.71
N CYS A 119 -26.24 -5.92 -23.19
CA CYS A 119 -24.79 -5.89 -23.03
C CYS A 119 -24.30 -6.97 -22.07
N VAL A 120 -24.89 -7.10 -20.88
CA VAL A 120 -24.44 -8.08 -19.86
C VAL A 120 -24.69 -9.53 -20.26
N SER A 121 -25.55 -9.78 -21.25
CA SER A 121 -25.74 -11.13 -21.79
C SER A 121 -24.51 -11.68 -22.50
N CYS A 122 -23.63 -10.81 -23.02
CA CYS A 122 -22.33 -11.17 -23.61
C CYS A 122 -21.14 -10.69 -22.77
N HIS A 123 -21.32 -9.63 -21.98
CA HIS A 123 -20.32 -9.01 -21.12
C HIS A 123 -20.69 -9.18 -19.63
N PRO A 124 -20.80 -10.43 -19.13
CA PRO A 124 -21.25 -10.67 -17.76
C PRO A 124 -20.24 -10.17 -16.73
N THR A 125 -18.95 -10.22 -17.04
CA THR A 125 -17.88 -9.77 -16.15
C THR A 125 -17.97 -8.27 -15.91
N GLU A 126 -18.16 -7.49 -16.95
CA GLU A 126 -18.28 -6.02 -16.89
C GLU A 126 -19.52 -5.61 -16.10
N GLY A 127 -20.64 -6.32 -16.30
CA GLY A 127 -21.86 -6.15 -15.50
C GLY A 127 -21.66 -6.47 -14.02
N GLN A 128 -20.93 -7.57 -13.73
CA GLN A 128 -20.61 -7.97 -12.36
C GLN A 128 -19.67 -6.99 -11.67
N GLU A 129 -18.62 -6.50 -12.34
CA GLU A 129 -17.70 -5.51 -11.79
C GLU A 129 -18.44 -4.22 -11.41
N ASN A 130 -19.31 -3.72 -12.30
CA ASN A 130 -20.08 -2.51 -12.07
C ASN A 130 -21.06 -2.63 -10.87
N LEU A 131 -21.59 -3.82 -10.63
CA LEU A 131 -22.44 -4.14 -9.47
C LEU A 131 -21.63 -4.30 -8.18
N ALA A 132 -20.46 -4.95 -8.25
CA ALA A 132 -19.60 -5.18 -7.11
C ALA A 132 -18.91 -3.90 -6.61
N TYR A 133 -18.66 -2.95 -7.50
CA TYR A 133 -17.97 -1.69 -7.22
C TYR A 133 -18.80 -0.49 -7.67
N PRO A 134 -19.91 -0.19 -6.96
CA PRO A 134 -20.83 0.86 -7.37
C PRO A 134 -20.15 2.22 -7.41
N SER A 135 -20.50 3.00 -8.44
CA SER A 135 -20.04 4.37 -8.63
C SER A 135 -21.12 5.18 -9.34
N ALA A 136 -20.87 6.46 -9.63
CA ALA A 136 -21.77 7.28 -10.45
C ALA A 136 -22.05 6.65 -11.84
N HIS A 137 -21.13 5.83 -12.35
CA HIS A 137 -21.31 5.11 -13.61
C HIS A 137 -22.29 3.92 -13.51
N SER A 138 -22.57 3.42 -12.31
CA SER A 138 -23.46 2.25 -12.12
C SER A 138 -24.92 2.57 -12.42
N GLU A 139 -25.30 3.85 -12.26
CA GLU A 139 -26.62 4.39 -12.59
C GLU A 139 -26.77 4.72 -14.08
N LEU A 140 -25.69 4.72 -14.86
CA LEU A 140 -25.71 4.98 -16.29
C LEU A 140 -26.03 3.71 -17.08
N ASP A 141 -26.77 3.88 -18.17
CA ASP A 141 -26.93 2.82 -19.17
C ASP A 141 -25.64 2.66 -19.99
N CYS A 142 -25.31 1.42 -20.39
CA CYS A 142 -24.06 1.09 -21.06
C CYS A 142 -23.82 1.94 -22.33
N LYS A 143 -24.88 2.33 -23.04
CA LYS A 143 -24.75 3.15 -24.27
C LYS A 143 -24.26 4.58 -24.02
N LYS A 144 -24.24 5.05 -22.77
CA LYS A 144 -23.70 6.36 -22.41
C LYS A 144 -22.21 6.46 -22.68
N CYS A 145 -21.49 5.35 -22.51
CA CYS A 145 -20.08 5.23 -22.87
C CYS A 145 -19.89 4.44 -24.16
N HIS A 146 -20.73 3.43 -24.44
CA HIS A 146 -20.67 2.62 -25.65
C HIS A 146 -21.72 3.07 -26.68
N SER A 147 -21.47 4.22 -27.31
CA SER A 147 -22.41 4.82 -28.28
C SER A 147 -22.63 3.96 -29.52
N LYS A 148 -21.65 3.12 -29.87
CA LYS A 148 -21.73 2.09 -30.91
C LYS A 148 -21.25 0.77 -30.34
N HIS A 149 -21.81 -0.32 -30.87
CA HIS A 149 -21.44 -1.66 -30.45
C HIS A 149 -19.96 -1.93 -30.73
N GLY A 150 -19.18 -2.25 -29.68
CA GLY A 150 -17.74 -2.50 -29.77
C GLY A 150 -16.85 -1.25 -29.70
N GLU A 151 -17.43 -0.05 -29.62
CA GLU A 151 -16.69 1.20 -29.44
C GLU A 151 -16.99 1.80 -28.06
N SER A 152 -16.09 2.64 -27.55
CA SER A 152 -16.28 3.39 -26.30
C SER A 152 -15.79 4.82 -26.45
N THR A 153 -16.54 5.74 -25.86
CA THR A 153 -16.16 7.13 -25.65
C THR A 153 -14.92 7.23 -24.75
N ALA A 154 -14.02 8.17 -25.03
CA ALA A 154 -12.85 8.40 -24.20
C ALA A 154 -13.25 9.06 -22.86
N CYS A 155 -12.62 8.65 -21.75
CA CYS A 155 -12.89 9.24 -20.43
C CYS A 155 -12.68 10.76 -20.41
N LEU A 156 -11.71 11.26 -21.18
CA LEU A 156 -11.37 12.68 -21.29
C LEU A 156 -12.45 13.54 -21.96
N GLU A 157 -13.49 12.93 -22.56
CA GLU A 157 -14.65 13.69 -23.05
C GLU A 157 -15.58 14.16 -21.92
N CYS A 158 -15.43 13.59 -20.71
CA CYS A 158 -16.27 13.93 -19.55
C CYS A 158 -15.46 14.23 -18.28
N HIS A 159 -14.20 13.79 -18.20
CA HIS A 159 -13.35 13.93 -17.01
C HIS A 159 -12.06 14.65 -17.34
N ASP A 160 -11.69 15.60 -16.47
CA ASP A 160 -10.38 16.24 -16.52
C ASP A 160 -9.31 15.30 -15.93
N PRO A 161 -8.08 15.30 -16.48
CA PRO A 161 -6.98 14.55 -15.91
C PRO A 161 -6.53 15.17 -14.57
N HIS A 162 -5.91 14.38 -13.70
CA HIS A 162 -5.40 14.88 -12.41
C HIS A 162 -4.12 15.73 -12.56
N SER A 163 -3.50 15.74 -13.75
CA SER A 163 -2.39 16.64 -14.09
C SER A 163 -2.36 16.90 -15.59
N PRO A 164 -1.80 18.04 -16.06
CA PRO A 164 -1.68 18.35 -17.49
C PRO A 164 -0.89 17.32 -18.30
N GLU A 165 0.03 16.60 -17.66
CA GLU A 165 0.92 15.64 -18.30
C GLU A 165 0.28 14.25 -18.49
N MET A 166 -0.84 13.97 -17.79
CA MET A 166 -1.54 12.69 -17.89
C MET A 166 -2.31 12.58 -19.22
N ASN A 167 -2.07 11.49 -19.94
CA ASN A 167 -2.81 11.14 -21.14
C ASN A 167 -3.84 10.03 -20.89
N TYR A 168 -4.68 9.74 -21.89
CA TYR A 168 -5.76 8.76 -21.77
C TYR A 168 -5.31 7.35 -21.35
N LYS A 169 -4.11 6.91 -21.76
CA LYS A 169 -3.60 5.58 -21.38
C LYS A 169 -3.21 5.51 -19.91
N ASP A 170 -2.78 6.63 -19.34
CA ASP A 170 -2.36 6.71 -17.93
C ASP A 170 -3.55 6.52 -16.99
N CYS A 171 -4.76 6.89 -17.43
CA CYS A 171 -6.00 6.65 -16.67
C CYS A 171 -6.16 5.18 -16.28
N PHE A 172 -5.77 4.25 -17.16
CA PHE A 172 -5.91 2.81 -16.94
C PHE A 172 -4.87 2.20 -15.99
N LEU A 173 -3.86 2.96 -15.58
CA LEU A 173 -2.88 2.54 -14.57
C LEU A 173 -3.52 2.49 -13.17
N CYS A 174 -4.58 3.28 -12.96
CA CYS A 174 -5.27 3.41 -11.68
C CYS A 174 -6.76 3.04 -11.78
N HIS A 175 -7.45 3.51 -12.83
CA HIS A 175 -8.88 3.32 -13.01
C HIS A 175 -9.18 2.18 -13.97
N LYS A 176 -10.19 1.38 -13.62
CA LYS A 176 -10.77 0.41 -14.55
C LYS A 176 -12.14 0.92 -15.01
N PRO A 177 -12.45 0.91 -16.32
CA PRO A 177 -13.67 1.53 -16.86
C PRO A 177 -14.97 1.12 -16.16
N HIS A 178 -15.10 -0.15 -15.79
CA HIS A 178 -16.33 -0.69 -15.17
C HIS A 178 -16.31 -0.68 -13.64
N ARG A 179 -15.22 -0.25 -13.03
CA ARG A 179 -15.07 -0.06 -11.57
C ARG A 179 -14.14 1.12 -11.24
N PRO A 180 -14.43 2.33 -11.76
CA PRO A 180 -13.45 3.43 -11.76
C PRO A 180 -13.06 3.91 -10.37
N ALA A 181 -13.92 3.74 -9.36
CA ALA A 181 -13.64 4.10 -7.97
C ALA A 181 -12.82 3.03 -7.21
N ALA A 182 -12.74 1.80 -7.73
CA ALA A 182 -11.99 0.70 -7.12
C ALA A 182 -10.55 0.69 -7.66
N ILE A 183 -9.74 1.65 -7.19
CA ILE A 183 -8.35 1.82 -7.61
C ILE A 183 -7.49 0.69 -7.05
N LYS A 184 -6.96 -0.12 -7.96
CA LYS A 184 -6.01 -1.20 -7.67
C LYS A 184 -4.91 -1.18 -8.72
N TYR A 185 -3.67 -1.28 -8.26
CA TYR A 185 -2.51 -1.20 -9.13
C TYR A 185 -2.19 -2.58 -9.68
N ASP A 186 -2.50 -2.80 -10.96
CA ASP A 186 -2.22 -4.07 -11.68
C ASP A 186 -0.87 -4.02 -12.43
N ALA A 187 -0.23 -2.85 -12.46
CA ALA A 187 1.02 -2.58 -13.17
C ALA A 187 1.90 -1.59 -12.39
N VAL A 188 3.14 -1.43 -12.83
CA VAL A 188 4.07 -0.44 -12.26
C VAL A 188 3.55 0.97 -12.55
N VAL A 189 3.22 1.71 -11.49
CA VAL A 189 2.83 3.13 -11.55
C VAL A 189 4.06 3.99 -11.24
N LEU A 190 4.35 4.97 -12.11
CA LEU A 190 5.47 5.89 -11.91
C LEU A 190 5.18 6.85 -10.75
N PRO A 191 6.18 7.21 -9.92
CA PRO A 191 5.99 8.15 -8.80
C PRO A 191 5.39 9.50 -9.21
N ALA A 192 5.73 10.00 -10.40
CA ALA A 192 5.18 11.25 -10.93
C ALA A 192 3.65 11.25 -11.04
N LEU A 193 3.03 10.09 -11.31
CA LEU A 193 1.57 9.97 -11.36
C LEU A 193 0.94 10.01 -9.96
N CYS A 194 1.69 9.62 -8.92
CA CYS A 194 1.26 9.76 -7.53
C CYS A 194 1.31 11.23 -7.09
N ALA A 195 2.29 11.99 -7.59
CA ALA A 195 2.46 13.41 -7.26
C ALA A 195 1.26 14.28 -7.70
N SER A 196 0.51 13.85 -8.72
CA SER A 196 -0.73 14.54 -9.14
C SER A 196 -1.77 14.70 -8.02
N CYS A 197 -1.69 13.88 -6.96
CA CYS A 197 -2.52 14.05 -5.75
C CYS A 197 -1.70 14.11 -4.45
N HIS A 198 -0.49 13.55 -4.44
CA HIS A 198 0.38 13.41 -3.27
C HIS A 198 1.71 14.15 -3.44
N ASP A 199 1.70 15.32 -4.06
CA ASP A 199 2.91 16.11 -4.37
C ASP A 199 3.83 16.28 -3.15
N GLU A 200 3.32 16.77 -2.03
CA GLU A 200 4.09 16.95 -0.80
C GLU A 200 4.76 15.65 -0.31
N THR A 201 4.07 14.51 -0.44
CA THR A 201 4.58 13.21 0.00
C THR A 201 5.66 12.70 -0.94
N VAL A 202 5.45 12.82 -2.25
CA VAL A 202 6.43 12.42 -3.26
C VAL A 202 7.70 13.25 -3.11
N ASN A 203 7.57 14.56 -2.92
CA ASN A 203 8.69 15.47 -2.68
C ASN A 203 9.40 15.14 -1.36
N ALA A 204 8.66 14.83 -0.29
CA ALA A 204 9.28 14.40 0.97
C ALA A 204 10.09 13.10 0.84
N VAL A 205 9.61 12.13 0.07
CA VAL A 205 10.39 10.91 -0.24
C VAL A 205 11.62 11.28 -1.09
N ASP A 206 11.45 12.08 -2.13
CA ASP A 206 12.55 12.45 -3.04
C ASP A 206 13.66 13.23 -2.34
N GLU A 207 13.34 14.08 -1.38
CA GLU A 207 14.31 14.84 -0.61
C GLU A 207 14.90 14.01 0.54
N ARG A 208 14.04 13.37 1.34
CA ARG A 208 14.38 12.84 2.68
C ARG A 208 14.17 11.33 2.85
N GLY A 209 13.72 10.63 1.81
CA GLY A 209 13.38 9.20 1.85
C GLY A 209 14.55 8.24 2.06
N GLY A 210 15.80 8.70 1.94
CA GLY A 210 16.98 7.84 2.04
C GLY A 210 16.89 6.64 1.08
N ALA A 211 17.05 5.42 1.61
CA ALA A 211 16.95 4.20 0.81
C ALA A 211 15.55 3.96 0.22
N HIS A 212 14.49 4.48 0.85
CA HIS A 212 13.13 4.34 0.34
C HIS A 212 12.86 5.13 -0.94
N LYS A 213 13.76 6.05 -1.35
CA LYS A 213 13.70 6.70 -2.68
C LYS A 213 13.69 5.68 -3.83
N SER A 214 14.36 4.55 -3.62
CA SER A 214 14.45 3.47 -4.61
C SER A 214 13.28 2.48 -4.58
N VAL A 215 12.41 2.57 -3.58
CA VAL A 215 11.24 1.70 -3.42
C VAL A 215 10.07 2.34 -4.14
N LYS A 216 9.36 1.58 -4.99
CA LYS A 216 8.22 2.14 -5.72
C LYS A 216 7.07 2.35 -4.75
N CYS A 217 6.28 3.39 -4.98
CA CYS A 217 5.13 3.73 -4.13
C CYS A 217 4.20 2.52 -3.93
N ILE A 218 3.95 1.75 -5.00
CA ILE A 218 3.06 0.58 -4.98
C ILE A 218 3.65 -0.68 -4.33
N ASP A 219 4.96 -0.72 -4.09
CA ASP A 219 5.60 -1.85 -3.39
C ASP A 219 5.18 -1.84 -1.91
N CYS A 220 4.94 -0.64 -1.37
CA CYS A 220 4.29 -0.44 -0.08
C CYS A 220 2.78 -0.23 -0.24
N HIS A 221 2.32 0.68 -1.09
CA HIS A 221 0.91 1.03 -1.24
C HIS A 221 0.22 0.20 -2.32
N ARG A 222 -0.13 -1.04 -2.00
CA ARG A 222 -0.68 -1.98 -3.00
C ARG A 222 -2.09 -1.67 -3.47
N GLN A 223 -2.86 -0.90 -2.70
CA GLN A 223 -4.26 -0.57 -2.98
C GLN A 223 -4.58 0.81 -2.42
N HIS A 224 -5.50 1.54 -3.04
CA HIS A 224 -5.92 2.86 -2.57
C HIS A 224 -7.24 2.76 -1.76
N PRO A 225 -7.44 3.54 -0.68
CA PRO A 225 -8.73 3.60 0.02
C PRO A 225 -9.88 4.03 -0.93
N PRO A 226 -11.14 3.60 -0.72
CA PRO A 226 -11.66 2.90 0.47
C PRO A 226 -11.57 1.36 0.41
N ALA A 227 -10.91 0.78 -0.59
CA ALA A 227 -10.93 -0.66 -0.85
C ALA A 227 -10.51 -1.51 0.37
N GLU A 228 -9.49 -1.08 1.15
CA GLU A 228 -9.12 -1.68 2.43
C GLU A 228 -8.47 -0.67 3.40
N LYS A 229 -8.45 -1.00 4.70
CA LYS A 229 -7.99 -0.11 5.79
C LYS A 229 -6.50 -0.20 6.15
N ASN A 230 -5.72 -1.11 5.56
CA ASN A 230 -4.31 -1.31 5.91
C ASN A 230 -3.44 -1.40 4.65
N VAL A 231 -3.11 -0.24 4.10
CA VAL A 231 -2.38 -0.14 2.84
C VAL A 231 -0.88 -0.40 3.00
N ILE A 232 -0.31 -0.12 4.17
CA ILE A 232 1.14 -0.22 4.42
C ILE A 232 1.49 -1.64 4.94
N PRO A 233 2.41 -2.38 4.28
CA PRO A 233 2.85 -3.68 4.75
C PRO A 233 3.68 -3.58 6.03
N LYS A 234 3.84 -4.72 6.71
CA LYS A 234 4.76 -4.82 7.85
C LYS A 234 6.20 -4.52 7.38
N CYS A 235 6.91 -3.66 8.13
CA CYS A 235 8.30 -3.29 7.85
C CYS A 235 9.22 -4.52 7.75
N SER A 236 8.91 -5.58 8.51
CA SER A 236 9.66 -6.85 8.52
C SER A 236 9.66 -7.62 7.20
N LEU A 237 8.84 -7.24 6.22
CA LEU A 237 8.90 -7.82 4.88
C LEU A 237 10.17 -7.42 4.12
N CYS A 238 10.74 -6.25 4.45
CA CYS A 238 11.97 -5.75 3.83
C CYS A 238 13.13 -5.64 4.84
N HIS A 239 12.83 -5.39 6.12
CA HIS A 239 13.83 -5.28 7.19
C HIS A 239 13.86 -6.56 8.04
N ALA A 240 14.75 -7.50 7.71
CA ALA A 240 14.79 -8.77 8.40
C ALA A 240 15.39 -8.63 9.81
N PRO A 241 14.77 -9.19 10.86
CA PRO A 241 15.31 -9.14 12.23
C PRO A 241 16.71 -9.76 12.41
N SER A 242 17.18 -10.54 11.41
CA SER A 242 18.52 -11.09 11.33
C SER A 242 19.59 -10.05 10.98
N ASP A 243 19.22 -9.01 10.24
CA ASP A 243 20.20 -8.10 9.61
C ASP A 243 20.73 -7.09 10.63
N LYS A 244 19.85 -6.62 11.52
CA LYS A 244 20.16 -5.71 12.63
C LYS A 244 19.29 -6.04 13.83
N SER A 245 19.89 -6.06 15.03
CA SER A 245 19.16 -6.26 16.28
C SER A 245 18.01 -5.27 16.47
N HIS A 246 18.18 -4.03 16.02
CA HIS A 246 17.15 -3.00 16.07
C HIS A 246 15.86 -3.38 15.30
N TYR A 247 15.96 -4.16 14.22
CA TYR A 247 14.79 -4.60 13.44
C TYR A 247 13.89 -5.60 14.20
N LYS A 248 14.26 -6.02 15.41
CA LYS A 248 13.41 -6.80 16.33
C LYS A 248 12.45 -5.92 17.14
N VAL A 249 12.68 -4.61 17.16
CA VAL A 249 11.83 -3.65 17.87
C VAL A 249 10.46 -3.58 17.17
N LYS A 250 9.39 -3.45 17.95
CA LYS A 250 8.02 -3.37 17.46
C LYS A 250 7.60 -1.91 17.27
N ASN A 251 6.50 -1.69 16.56
CA ASN A 251 5.88 -0.37 16.38
C ASN A 251 6.81 0.67 15.75
N CYS A 252 7.55 0.30 14.68
CA CYS A 252 8.54 1.18 14.03
C CYS A 252 8.02 2.60 13.73
N ALA A 253 6.73 2.71 13.37
CA ALA A 253 6.07 3.96 13.03
C ALA A 253 5.81 4.90 14.24
N SER A 254 6.05 4.45 15.47
CA SER A 254 6.00 5.33 16.65
C SER A 254 7.17 6.31 16.67
N CYS A 255 8.29 5.97 16.03
CA CYS A 255 9.46 6.84 15.94
C CYS A 255 9.76 7.25 14.49
N HIS A 256 9.67 6.30 13.54
CA HIS A 256 10.08 6.51 12.16
C HIS A 256 8.91 6.90 11.26
N TYR A 257 9.13 7.86 10.37
CA TYR A 257 8.19 8.15 9.29
C TYR A 257 8.48 7.25 8.08
N PRO A 258 7.53 6.41 7.60
CA PRO A 258 7.81 5.47 6.51
C PRO A 258 8.33 6.12 5.22
N HIS A 259 7.91 7.35 4.91
CA HIS A 259 8.33 8.08 3.72
C HIS A 259 9.70 8.78 3.86
N TYR A 260 10.17 9.01 5.08
CA TYR A 260 11.47 9.64 5.37
C TYR A 260 12.03 9.09 6.70
N PRO A 261 12.42 7.79 6.72
CA PRO A 261 12.62 7.04 7.96
C PRO A 261 13.81 7.51 8.81
N MET A 262 14.70 8.32 8.25
CA MET A 262 15.86 8.86 8.96
C MET A 262 15.52 10.07 9.82
N GLU A 263 14.46 10.81 9.49
CA GLU A 263 13.89 11.75 10.45
C GLU A 263 12.98 10.93 11.36
N MET A 264 13.22 11.03 12.67
CA MET A 264 12.47 10.29 13.66
C MET A 264 12.14 11.20 14.82
N ASP A 265 11.03 10.88 15.48
CA ASP A 265 10.54 11.63 16.62
C ASP A 265 10.44 10.68 17.81
N LEU A 266 11.41 10.79 18.73
CA LEU A 266 11.47 9.95 19.92
C LEU A 266 10.39 10.30 20.96
N SER A 267 9.77 11.48 20.85
CA SER A 267 8.71 11.91 21.78
C SER A 267 7.37 11.20 21.56
N LYS A 268 7.19 10.57 20.40
CA LYS A 268 5.97 9.86 20.02
C LYS A 268 5.92 8.41 20.49
N ALA A 269 7.01 7.90 21.06
CA ALA A 269 7.08 6.55 21.57
C ALA A 269 6.85 6.53 23.09
N ASP A 270 5.99 5.62 23.55
CA ASP A 270 5.74 5.43 24.99
C ASP A 270 7.01 5.02 25.75
N SER A 271 7.89 4.24 25.08
CA SER A 271 9.22 3.94 25.60
C SER A 271 10.21 3.62 24.48
N VAL A 272 11.44 4.11 24.62
CA VAL A 272 12.54 3.94 23.65
C VAL A 272 13.62 2.98 24.12
N LYS A 273 13.70 2.65 25.42
CA LYS A 273 14.78 1.83 26.01
C LYS A 273 15.11 0.59 25.17
N SER A 274 14.09 -0.20 24.82
CA SER A 274 14.30 -1.44 24.04
C SER A 274 14.95 -1.19 22.67
N ALA A 275 14.67 -0.05 22.06
CA ALA A 275 15.27 0.37 20.79
C ALA A 275 16.72 0.80 20.99
N CYS A 276 17.00 1.62 22.02
CA CYS A 276 18.36 2.10 22.31
C CYS A 276 19.30 0.94 22.65
N VAL A 277 18.91 0.04 23.56
CA VAL A 277 19.78 -1.06 24.02
C VAL A 277 20.04 -2.12 22.94
N SER A 278 19.23 -2.15 21.87
CA SER A 278 19.48 -3.03 20.72
C SER A 278 20.81 -2.71 20.01
N CYS A 279 21.28 -1.46 20.11
CA CYS A 279 22.56 -0.98 19.57
C CYS A 279 23.54 -0.53 20.68
N HIS A 280 23.03 -0.11 21.84
CA HIS A 280 23.80 0.38 22.99
C HIS A 280 23.74 -0.57 24.21
N PRO A 281 24.15 -1.85 24.08
CA PRO A 281 24.05 -2.80 25.19
C PRO A 281 25.08 -2.53 26.30
N ALA A 282 26.15 -1.79 26.01
CA ALA A 282 27.15 -1.42 27.02
C ALA A 282 26.58 -0.43 28.03
N GLN A 283 25.86 0.59 27.55
CA GLN A 283 25.23 1.62 28.36
C GLN A 283 24.15 1.03 29.28
N ASP A 284 23.35 0.08 28.77
CA ASP A 284 22.39 -0.67 29.59
C ASP A 284 23.07 -1.46 30.72
N LYS A 285 24.21 -2.09 30.42
CA LYS A 285 25.01 -2.81 31.44
C LYS A 285 25.58 -1.86 32.48
N GLU A 286 26.10 -0.71 32.07
CA GLU A 286 26.64 0.32 32.98
C GLU A 286 25.54 0.81 33.94
N MET A 287 24.39 1.23 33.41
CA MET A 287 23.25 1.71 34.20
C MET A 287 22.70 0.66 35.17
N LYS A 288 22.71 -0.62 34.78
CA LYS A 288 22.30 -1.73 35.65
C LYS A 288 23.32 -2.06 36.73
N ALA A 289 24.61 -1.98 36.41
CA ALA A 289 25.69 -2.25 37.37
C ALA A 289 25.88 -1.11 38.38
N HIS A 290 25.54 0.12 37.98
CA HIS A 290 25.71 1.33 38.78
C HIS A 290 24.39 2.12 38.85
N PRO A 291 23.36 1.58 39.53
CA PRO A 291 22.04 2.21 39.58
C PRO A 291 22.10 3.58 40.23
N SER A 292 21.38 4.53 39.63
CA SER A 292 21.13 5.88 40.14
C SER A 292 19.68 6.26 39.82
N GLU A 293 19.24 7.46 40.21
CA GLU A 293 17.90 7.95 39.83
C GLU A 293 17.68 7.95 38.31
N HIS A 294 18.73 8.14 37.51
CA HIS A 294 18.67 8.03 36.05
C HIS A 294 18.29 6.63 35.55
N ALA A 295 18.46 5.57 36.35
CA ALA A 295 18.08 4.21 35.96
C ALA A 295 16.55 4.03 35.83
N GLY A 296 15.77 4.91 36.47
CA GLY A 296 14.32 4.98 36.34
C GLY A 296 13.82 5.79 35.14
N LEU A 297 14.68 6.58 34.50
CA LEU A 297 14.34 7.37 33.32
C LEU A 297 14.46 6.55 32.04
N ASP A 298 13.67 6.91 31.03
CA ASP A 298 13.86 6.38 29.69
C ASP A 298 14.98 7.14 28.96
N CYS A 299 15.56 6.53 27.92
CA CYS A 299 16.74 7.07 27.26
C CYS A 299 16.47 8.41 26.57
N ASN A 300 15.25 8.64 26.06
CA ASN A 300 14.85 9.89 25.40
C ASN A 300 14.64 11.06 26.37
N GLU A 301 14.61 10.84 27.68
CA GLU A 301 14.58 11.92 28.69
C GLU A 301 15.89 12.73 28.67
N CYS A 302 17.00 12.09 28.30
CA CYS A 302 18.28 12.76 28.07
C CYS A 302 18.68 12.79 26.59
N HIS A 303 18.30 11.79 25.80
CA HIS A 303 18.59 11.71 24.37
C HIS A 303 17.38 12.13 23.52
N VAL A 304 17.06 13.42 23.55
CA VAL A 304 15.89 13.99 22.88
C VAL A 304 15.91 13.82 21.35
N LYS A 305 17.09 13.68 20.76
CA LYS A 305 17.30 13.31 19.36
C LYS A 305 18.31 12.18 19.27
N HIS A 306 18.16 11.33 18.27
CA HIS A 306 19.07 10.21 18.08
C HIS A 306 20.50 10.70 17.81
N GLY A 307 21.43 10.28 18.67
CA GLY A 307 22.84 10.68 18.61
C GLY A 307 23.16 12.00 19.32
N GLU A 308 22.17 12.68 19.87
CA GLU A 308 22.35 13.91 20.66
C GLU A 308 21.92 13.65 22.11
N SER A 309 22.43 14.45 23.04
CA SER A 309 22.03 14.44 24.44
C SER A 309 21.82 15.86 24.94
N SER A 310 20.82 16.03 25.81
CA SER A 310 20.62 17.25 26.61
C SER A 310 21.82 17.53 27.51
N SER A 311 21.94 18.79 27.93
CA SER A 311 22.94 19.19 28.91
C SER A 311 22.58 18.67 30.29
N CYS A 312 23.57 18.16 31.04
CA CYS A 312 23.37 17.82 32.46
C CYS A 312 22.84 19.01 33.28
N MET A 313 23.19 20.23 32.85
CA MET A 313 22.86 21.46 33.55
C MET A 313 21.40 21.90 33.36
N GLU A 314 20.64 21.20 32.52
CA GLU A 314 19.18 21.41 32.43
C GLU A 314 18.47 20.91 33.69
N CYS A 315 19.08 19.98 34.44
CA CYS A 315 18.49 19.42 35.67
C CYS A 315 19.42 19.47 36.89
N HIS A 316 20.74 19.60 36.70
CA HIS A 316 21.72 19.63 37.77
C HIS A 316 22.39 20.99 37.92
N GLU A 317 22.72 21.37 39.15
CA GLU A 317 23.54 22.54 39.43
C GLU A 317 25.03 22.18 39.41
N SER A 318 25.86 23.09 38.93
CA SER A 318 27.32 22.91 38.91
C SER A 318 27.89 23.06 40.31
N HIS A 319 28.99 22.38 40.59
CA HIS A 319 29.69 22.57 41.86
C HIS A 319 30.38 23.94 41.97
N THR A 320 30.72 24.58 40.84
CA THR A 320 31.18 25.98 40.79
C THR A 320 30.64 26.72 39.58
N GLU A 321 30.58 28.04 39.69
CA GLU A 321 30.28 28.93 38.58
C GLU A 321 31.26 28.70 37.41
N GLY A 322 30.72 28.55 36.19
CA GLY A 322 31.51 28.35 34.98
C GLY A 322 32.00 26.93 34.70
N MET A 323 31.62 25.91 35.49
CA MET A 323 31.92 24.52 35.11
C MET A 323 31.25 24.15 33.80
N THR A 324 32.00 23.45 32.94
CA THR A 324 31.49 22.92 31.68
C THR A 324 31.14 21.43 31.80
N LEU A 325 30.40 20.89 30.83
CA LEU A 325 30.13 19.45 30.75
C LEU A 325 31.42 18.62 30.75
N ASN A 326 32.47 19.09 30.07
CA ASN A 326 33.75 18.40 30.04
C ASN A 326 34.39 18.32 31.43
N ASP A 327 34.19 19.33 32.28
CA ASP A 327 34.66 19.30 33.67
C ASP A 327 33.90 18.26 34.49
N CYS A 328 32.58 18.16 34.31
CA CYS A 328 31.76 17.12 34.94
C CYS A 328 32.25 15.71 34.55
N LEU A 329 32.52 15.49 33.26
CA LEU A 329 32.94 14.21 32.69
C LEU A 329 34.33 13.75 33.12
N ARG A 330 35.14 14.62 33.74
CA ARG A 330 36.41 14.24 34.36
C ARG A 330 36.24 13.43 35.65
N CYS A 331 35.05 13.49 36.25
CA CYS A 331 34.72 12.85 37.53
C CYS A 331 33.53 11.90 37.42
N HIS A 332 32.47 12.33 36.75
CA HIS A 332 31.20 11.61 36.63
C HIS A 332 31.00 11.14 35.20
N LYS A 333 30.63 9.87 35.00
CA LYS A 333 30.17 9.40 33.69
C LYS A 333 28.65 9.44 33.64
N ALA A 334 28.09 9.86 32.50
CA ALA A 334 26.65 10.05 32.33
C ALA A 334 25.80 8.81 32.70
N HIS A 335 26.27 7.60 32.37
CA HIS A 335 25.57 6.34 32.65
C HIS A 335 25.98 5.64 33.96
N MET A 336 26.81 6.29 34.78
CA MET A 336 27.18 5.81 36.12
C MET A 336 27.57 7.00 37.02
N PRO A 337 26.70 8.01 37.17
CA PRO A 337 27.08 9.31 37.73
C PRO A 337 27.53 9.24 39.20
N LEU A 338 27.14 8.21 39.95
CA LEU A 338 27.57 8.02 41.33
C LEU A 338 29.01 7.46 41.46
N GLU A 339 29.54 6.88 40.40
CA GLU A 339 30.93 6.40 40.36
C GLU A 339 31.87 7.55 40.00
N VAL A 340 32.44 8.17 41.04
CA VAL A 340 33.41 9.25 40.87
C VAL A 340 34.80 8.69 40.58
N ILE A 341 35.22 8.82 39.32
CA ILE A 341 36.48 8.33 38.77
C ILE A 341 37.15 9.50 38.05
N TYR A 342 38.42 9.73 38.34
CA TYR A 342 39.18 10.85 37.79
C TYR A 342 40.60 10.43 37.41
N GLY A 343 41.20 11.17 36.47
CA GLY A 343 42.57 10.92 36.01
C GLY A 343 43.64 11.48 36.96
N GLU A 344 44.90 11.22 36.62
CA GLU A 344 46.07 11.68 37.40
C GLU A 344 46.29 13.21 37.33
N ASN A 345 45.62 13.91 36.41
CA ASN A 345 45.77 15.34 36.20
C ASN A 345 44.42 16.05 36.47
N ILE A 346 43.97 16.03 37.72
CA ILE A 346 42.83 16.85 38.18
C ILE A 346 43.36 17.99 39.05
N ASP A 347 42.86 19.20 38.83
CA ASP A 347 43.24 20.34 39.64
C ASP A 347 42.70 20.14 41.08
N PRO A 348 43.53 20.27 42.12
CA PRO A 348 43.11 20.13 43.52
C PRO A 348 41.91 21.00 43.90
N SER A 349 41.77 22.17 43.28
CA SER A 349 40.64 23.07 43.53
C SER A 349 39.30 22.38 43.30
N PHE A 350 39.20 21.45 42.34
CA PHE A 350 37.98 20.66 42.12
C PHE A 350 37.62 19.77 43.31
N CYS A 351 38.61 19.17 43.96
CA CYS A 351 38.39 18.34 45.15
C CYS A 351 37.97 19.21 46.35
N LEU A 352 38.60 20.37 46.49
CA LEU A 352 38.43 21.25 47.64
C LEU A 352 37.07 21.96 47.66
N ILE A 353 36.28 21.93 46.57
CA ILE A 353 34.90 22.43 46.55
C ILE A 353 34.02 21.62 47.50
N CYS A 354 34.10 20.29 47.45
CA CYS A 354 33.36 19.43 48.38
C CYS A 354 34.12 19.18 49.69
N HIS A 355 35.45 19.31 49.67
CA HIS A 355 36.32 19.06 50.81
C HIS A 355 36.81 20.35 51.49
N GLU A 356 35.88 21.26 51.82
CA GLU A 356 36.19 22.56 52.45
C GLU A 356 36.99 22.42 53.75
N LEU A 357 36.66 21.43 54.59
CA LEU A 357 37.39 21.18 55.84
C LEU A 357 38.85 20.77 55.58
N VAL A 358 39.13 20.04 54.51
CA VAL A 358 40.49 19.68 54.11
C VAL A 358 41.22 20.93 53.62
N ARG A 359 40.54 21.78 52.83
CA ARG A 359 41.07 23.08 52.39
C ARG A 359 41.52 23.93 53.58
N GLU A 360 40.67 24.06 54.60
CA GLU A 360 41.00 24.83 55.80
C GLU A 360 42.18 24.25 56.56
N LYS A 361 42.19 22.94 56.79
CA LYS A 361 43.26 22.25 57.53
C LYS A 361 44.60 22.39 56.83
N MET A 362 44.65 22.11 55.53
CA MET A 362 45.89 22.22 54.75
C MET A 362 46.38 23.67 54.64
N SER A 363 45.48 24.67 54.68
CA SER A 363 45.87 26.09 54.73
C SER A 363 46.49 26.49 56.07
N ARG A 364 46.12 25.81 57.18
CA ARG A 364 46.65 26.08 58.53
C ARG A 364 47.93 25.30 58.85
N VAL A 365 48.16 24.17 58.17
CA VAL A 365 49.27 23.24 58.43
C VAL A 365 50.18 23.16 57.20
N SER A 366 51.15 24.08 57.08
CA SER A 366 52.00 24.24 55.89
C SER A 366 53.43 23.69 56.04
N HIS A 367 53.67 22.78 56.99
CA HIS A 367 55.05 22.44 57.41
C HIS A 367 55.47 20.98 57.21
N THR A 368 54.66 20.14 56.55
CA THR A 368 55.01 18.73 56.27
C THR A 368 55.08 18.45 54.77
N LYS A 369 55.86 17.43 54.37
CA LYS A 369 55.98 17.01 52.96
C LYS A 369 54.67 16.57 52.31
N HIS A 370 53.65 16.23 53.10
CA HIS A 370 52.33 15.90 52.57
C HIS A 370 51.62 17.11 51.94
N HIS A 371 51.97 18.34 52.36
CA HIS A 371 51.45 19.57 51.77
C HIS A 371 51.96 19.80 50.34
N GLU A 372 53.08 19.19 49.95
CA GLU A 372 53.67 19.30 48.60
C GLU A 372 53.10 18.27 47.61
N LEU A 373 52.24 17.36 48.07
CA LEU A 373 51.66 16.30 47.25
C LEU A 373 50.28 16.71 46.71
N GLU A 374 50.09 16.52 45.42
CA GLU A 374 48.77 16.61 44.78
C GLU A 374 47.78 15.61 45.38
N CYS A 375 46.49 15.98 45.46
CA CYS A 375 45.46 15.13 46.08
C CYS A 375 45.42 13.73 45.45
N VAL A 376 45.53 13.66 44.12
CA VAL A 376 45.51 12.42 43.33
C VAL A 376 46.73 11.54 43.51
N TYR A 377 47.84 12.07 44.04
CA TYR A 377 48.99 11.24 44.39
C TYR A 377 48.63 10.23 45.48
N CYS A 378 47.87 10.69 46.48
CA CYS A 378 47.38 9.89 47.59
C CYS A 378 46.01 9.28 47.32
N HIS A 379 45.17 9.89 46.48
CA HIS A 379 43.85 9.38 46.11
C HIS A 379 43.83 8.99 44.63
N LYS A 380 44.46 7.86 44.27
CA LYS A 380 44.62 7.48 42.86
C LYS A 380 43.34 6.96 42.22
N ASN A 381 43.05 7.48 41.02
CA ASN A 381 42.10 6.99 40.01
C ASN A 381 40.61 6.91 40.38
N LYS A 382 40.28 6.75 41.67
CA LYS A 382 38.91 6.61 42.15
C LYS A 382 38.74 7.39 43.44
N HIS A 383 37.60 8.07 43.57
CA HIS A 383 37.22 8.75 44.79
C HIS A 383 37.17 7.78 45.98
N ARG A 384 37.60 8.26 47.15
CA ARG A 384 37.75 7.47 48.40
C ARG A 384 38.73 6.30 48.29
N SER A 385 39.64 6.32 47.32
CA SER A 385 40.82 5.44 47.36
C SER A 385 41.68 5.81 48.57
N LEU A 386 41.99 4.82 49.41
CA LEU A 386 42.79 5.01 50.61
C LEU A 386 44.11 4.24 50.46
N PHE A 387 45.23 4.94 50.66
CA PHE A 387 46.54 4.33 50.74
C PHE A 387 46.91 4.04 52.19
N LYS A 388 47.54 2.89 52.41
CA LYS A 388 48.09 2.54 53.72
C LYS A 388 49.37 3.34 53.95
N CYS A 389 49.57 3.88 55.15
CA CYS A 389 50.77 4.66 55.51
C CYS A 389 52.08 3.88 55.22
N LYS A 390 52.07 2.57 55.50
CA LYS A 390 53.19 1.64 55.26
C LYS A 390 53.63 1.60 53.79
N THR A 391 52.75 1.90 52.84
CA THR A 391 53.08 1.90 51.40
C THR A 391 54.19 2.91 51.08
N CYS A 392 54.23 4.04 51.77
CA CYS A 392 55.23 5.09 51.55
C CYS A 392 56.27 5.16 52.68
N HIS A 393 55.85 4.91 53.93
CA HIS A 393 56.70 5.10 55.11
C HIS A 393 57.37 3.83 55.64
N GLY A 394 56.99 2.64 55.15
CA GLY A 394 57.46 1.38 55.73
C GLY A 394 57.09 1.27 57.22
N GLU A 395 58.04 0.86 58.05
CA GLU A 395 57.91 0.77 59.50
C GLU A 395 58.96 1.66 60.19
N PRO A 396 58.65 2.95 60.43
CA PRO A 396 59.65 3.91 60.92
C PRO A 396 59.99 3.73 62.41
N HIS A 397 59.11 3.10 63.19
CA HIS A 397 59.32 2.76 64.59
C HIS A 397 59.78 1.32 64.79
N LYS A 398 60.34 1.02 65.97
CA LYS A 398 60.65 -0.36 66.39
C LYS A 398 59.37 -1.20 66.46
N TYR A 399 59.52 -2.52 66.25
CA TYR A 399 58.43 -3.50 66.22
C TYR A 399 57.44 -3.36 67.40
N ASP A 400 57.94 -3.16 68.63
CA ASP A 400 57.10 -3.09 69.84
C ASP A 400 56.06 -1.97 69.78
N ILE A 401 56.36 -0.85 69.11
CA ILE A 401 55.42 0.26 68.94
C ILE A 401 54.31 -0.11 67.97
N HIS A 402 54.63 -0.71 66.82
CA HIS A 402 53.62 -1.15 65.84
C HIS A 402 52.80 -2.33 66.35
N ALA A 403 53.39 -3.21 67.15
CA ALA A 403 52.71 -4.33 67.79
C ALA A 403 51.69 -3.85 68.85
N LYS A 404 52.04 -2.81 69.62
CA LYS A 404 51.14 -2.22 70.63
C LYS A 404 50.12 -1.24 70.04
N PHE A 405 50.48 -0.53 68.97
CA PHE A 405 49.66 0.49 68.30
C PHE A 405 49.63 0.23 66.78
N PRO A 406 48.80 -0.71 66.31
CA PRO A 406 48.75 -1.07 64.88
C PRO A 406 48.10 0.01 64.00
N ASN A 407 47.35 0.94 64.60
CA ASN A 407 46.74 2.07 63.89
C ASN A 407 47.62 3.31 64.01
N CYS A 408 48.19 3.77 62.88
CA CYS A 408 49.01 4.97 62.83
C CYS A 408 48.27 6.22 63.34
N TYR A 409 46.95 6.30 63.15
CA TYR A 409 46.11 7.44 63.55
C TYR A 409 46.00 7.63 65.07
N THR A 410 46.42 6.64 65.88
CA THR A 410 46.48 6.79 67.34
C THR A 410 47.47 7.87 67.77
N CYS A 411 48.53 8.09 66.98
CA CYS A 411 49.52 9.14 67.25
C CYS A 411 49.64 10.14 66.08
N HIS A 412 49.40 9.71 64.84
CA HIS A 412 49.49 10.52 63.63
C HIS A 412 48.09 10.77 63.06
N ILE A 413 47.36 11.67 63.72
CA ILE A 413 45.89 11.84 63.67
C ILE A 413 45.32 12.02 62.25
N ASP A 414 45.91 12.89 61.42
CA ASP A 414 45.37 13.25 60.11
C ASP A 414 46.49 13.58 59.12
N PRO A 415 46.64 12.86 57.98
CA PRO A 415 47.67 13.13 56.98
C PRO A 415 47.55 14.53 56.37
N HIS A 416 46.36 15.14 56.38
CA HIS A 416 46.12 16.50 55.88
C HIS A 416 46.40 17.59 56.93
N GLY A 417 46.68 17.20 58.18
CA GLY A 417 46.82 18.10 59.32
C GLY A 417 47.90 17.67 60.31
N LEU A 418 48.97 17.01 59.83
CA LEU A 418 50.07 16.57 60.67
C LEU A 418 50.82 17.77 61.26
N ILE A 419 50.74 17.94 62.58
CA ILE A 419 51.52 18.90 63.34
C ILE A 419 52.86 18.22 63.69
N LYS A 420 53.97 18.94 63.58
CA LYS A 420 55.31 18.43 63.93
C LYS A 420 55.45 18.12 65.41
#